data_AF-A0A7Y0X6E8-F1
#
_entry.id   AF-A0A7Y0X6E8-F1
#
_cell.length_a   1.000
_cell.length_b   1.000
_cell.length_c   1.000
_cell.angle_alpha   90.00
_cell.angle_beta   90.00
_cell.angle_gamma   90.00
#
_symmetry.space_group_name_H-M   'P 1'
#
loop_
_entity.id
_entity.type
_entity.pdbx_description
1 polymer ?
#
loop_
_entity_poly.entity_id
_entity_poly.type
_entity_poly.pdbx_seq_one_letter_code
_entity_poly.pdbx_strand_id
1 'polypeptide(L)' 'LDKETFSLVVRSTPLVSIDLVIENAQGQTLLGLRNNRPAQGFWFVPGGRVLKGESLKDAFLRLCQDEVGLEVNIEDAV' A
#
# COMPACT_ATOMS: atom_id res chain seq x y z
N LEU A 1 3.71 -15.49 3.04
CA LEU A 1 5.09 -15.69 3.55
C LEU A 1 4.99 -15.87 5.05
N ASP A 2 5.65 -16.86 5.60
CA ASP A 2 5.85 -16.92 7.04
C ASP A 2 6.71 -15.73 7.51
N LYS A 3 6.72 -15.50 8.82
CA LYS A 3 7.37 -14.33 9.44
C LYS A 3 8.89 -14.34 9.27
N GLU A 4 9.53 -15.51 9.31
CA GLU A 4 10.98 -15.64 9.20
C GLU A 4 11.44 -15.29 7.79
N THR A 5 10.79 -15.88 6.79
CA THR A 5 11.03 -15.59 5.37
C THR A 5 10.80 -14.12 5.07
N PHE A 6 9.71 -13.52 5.57
CA PHE A 6 9.44 -12.10 5.34
C PHE A 6 10.49 -11.18 5.98
N SER A 7 10.95 -11.52 7.20
CA SER A 7 11.99 -10.75 7.89
C SER A 7 13.34 -10.79 7.18
N LEU A 8 13.67 -11.93 6.56
CA LEU A 8 14.87 -12.06 5.73
C LEU A 8 14.77 -11.17 4.49
N VAL A 9 13.64 -11.18 3.80
CA VAL A 9 13.39 -10.30 2.63
C VAL A 9 13.56 -8.84 3.01
N VAL A 10 12.94 -8.37 4.09
CA VAL A 10 13.04 -6.98 4.57
C VAL A 10 14.50 -6.56 4.84
N ARG A 11 15.35 -7.49 5.30
CA ARG A 11 16.76 -7.22 5.60
C ARG A 11 17.65 -7.20 4.36
N SER A 12 17.31 -8.02 3.36
CA SER A 12 18.22 -8.36 2.27
C SER A 12 17.88 -7.70 0.94
N THR A 13 16.67 -7.15 0.79
CA THR A 13 16.23 -6.52 -0.47
C THR A 13 15.26 -5.37 -0.20
N PRO A 14 15.23 -4.34 -1.08
CA PRO A 14 14.13 -3.40 -1.09
C PRO A 14 12.79 -4.10 -1.29
N LEU A 15 11.74 -3.52 -0.71
CA LEU A 15 10.36 -3.85 -1.03
C LEU A 15 9.87 -2.92 -2.14
N VAL A 16 9.10 -3.47 -3.07
CA VAL A 16 8.33 -2.69 -4.05
C VAL A 16 6.96 -2.43 -3.44
N SER A 17 6.55 -1.16 -3.38
CA SER A 17 5.28 -0.75 -2.79
C SER A 17 4.52 0.23 -3.69
N ILE A 18 3.22 0.29 -3.47
CA ILE A 18 2.31 1.29 -4.04
C ILE A 18 1.77 2.10 -2.86
N ASP A 19 1.91 3.41 -2.96
CA ASP A 19 1.30 4.38 -2.07
C ASP A 19 0.13 5.05 -2.81
N LEU A 20 -1.02 5.16 -2.15
CA LEU A 20 -2.27 5.66 -2.72
C LEU A 20 -2.52 7.10 -2.26
N VAL A 21 -2.29 8.07 -3.14
CA VAL A 21 -2.65 9.46 -2.89
C VAL A 21 -4.10 9.67 -3.34
N ILE A 22 -5.01 9.71 -2.37
CA ILE A 22 -6.45 9.82 -2.63
C ILE A 22 -6.90 11.22 -2.22
N GLU A 23 -7.42 11.99 -3.17
CA GLU A 23 -7.96 13.32 -2.93
C GLU A 23 -9.49 13.31 -2.96
N ASN A 24 -10.12 14.04 -2.04
CA ASN A 24 -11.55 14.31 -2.11
C ASN A 24 -11.85 15.50 -3.04
N ALA A 25 -13.13 15.78 -3.27
CA ALA A 25 -13.55 16.90 -4.13
C ALA A 25 -13.16 18.30 -3.61
N GLN A 26 -12.63 18.40 -2.38
CA GLN A 26 -12.12 19.65 -1.80
C GLN A 26 -10.59 19.76 -1.93
N GLY A 27 -9.92 18.82 -2.58
CA GLY A 27 -8.46 18.80 -2.73
C GLY A 27 -7.72 18.41 -1.45
N GLN A 28 -8.37 17.70 -0.52
CA GLN A 28 -7.74 17.20 0.70
C GLN A 28 -7.30 15.76 0.50
N THR A 29 -6.08 15.43 0.96
CA THR A 29 -5.52 14.08 0.86
C THR A 29 -5.92 13.19 2.03
N LEU A 30 -6.31 11.95 1.74
CA LEU A 30 -6.55 10.93 2.74
C LEU A 30 -5.24 10.50 3.41
N LEU A 31 -5.22 10.55 4.75
CA LEU A 31 -4.14 10.03 5.58
C LEU A 31 -4.71 9.13 6.66
N GLY A 32 -4.01 8.03 6.95
CA GLY A 32 -4.27 7.15 8.08
C GLY A 32 -3.17 7.28 9.14
N LEU A 33 -3.56 7.28 10.42
CA LEU A 33 -2.60 7.19 11.53
C LEU A 33 -2.13 5.74 11.68
N ARG A 34 -0.85 5.49 11.41
CA ARG A 34 -0.31 4.12 11.36
C ARG A 34 -0.20 3.47 12.73
N ASN A 35 -0.81 2.30 12.88
CA ASN A 35 -0.69 1.47 14.08
C ASN A 35 0.47 0.45 14.01
N ASN A 36 1.04 0.25 12.83
CA ASN A 36 2.09 -0.75 12.56
C ASN A 36 3.42 -0.09 12.23
N ARG A 37 4.53 -0.77 12.58
CA ARG A 37 5.87 -0.37 12.11
C ARG A 37 6.07 -0.77 10.64
N PRO A 38 6.91 -0.06 9.88
CA PRO A 38 7.61 1.20 10.21
C PRO A 38 6.64 2.40 10.26
N ALA A 39 7.14 3.57 10.69
CA ALA A 39 6.35 4.82 10.79
C ALA A 39 5.08 4.72 11.67
N GLN A 40 5.11 3.85 12.68
CA GLN A 40 4.04 3.76 13.68
C GLN A 40 3.88 5.12 14.39
N GLY A 41 2.64 5.59 14.53
CA GLY A 41 2.30 6.87 15.14
C GLY A 41 2.39 8.08 14.21
N PHE A 42 2.69 7.88 12.92
CA PHE A 42 2.68 8.94 11.91
C PHE A 42 1.42 8.85 11.03
N TRP A 43 0.96 10.01 10.57
CA TRP A 43 0.00 10.09 9.48
C TRP A 43 0.70 9.74 8.16
N PHE A 44 0.09 8.85 7.39
CA PHE A 44 0.66 8.33 6.16
C PHE A 44 -0.45 8.06 5.15
N VAL A 45 -0.11 8.10 3.87
CA VAL A 45 -1.03 7.64 2.82
C VAL A 45 -1.31 6.13 2.96
N PRO A 46 -2.50 5.66 2.59
CA PRO A 46 -2.76 4.23 2.47
C PRO A 46 -1.82 3.59 1.44
N GLY A 47 -1.49 2.31 1.61
CA GLY A 47 -0.62 1.64 0.66
C GLY A 47 0.01 0.37 1.22
N GLY A 48 0.73 -0.33 0.35
CA GLY A 48 1.33 -1.60 0.72
C GLY A 48 2.25 -2.16 -0.34
N ARG A 49 2.83 -3.33 -0.03
CA ARG A 49 3.81 -3.98 -0.90
C ARG A 49 3.16 -4.77 -2.03
N VAL A 50 3.85 -4.81 -3.16
CA VAL A 50 3.61 -5.78 -4.24
C VAL A 50 4.13 -7.14 -3.82
N LEU A 51 3.34 -8.19 -4.04
CA LEU A 51 3.68 -9.56 -3.68
C LEU A 51 4.53 -10.23 -4.77
N LYS A 52 5.26 -11.29 -4.39
CA LYS A 52 6.08 -12.04 -5.35
C LYS A 52 5.18 -12.69 -6.40
N GLY A 53 5.42 -12.35 -7.67
CA GLY A 53 4.66 -12.87 -8.81
C GLY A 53 3.35 -12.13 -9.09
N GLU A 54 3.05 -11.09 -8.31
CA GLU A 54 1.88 -10.23 -8.51
C GLU A 54 2.17 -9.15 -9.56
N SER A 55 1.23 -8.92 -10.47
CA SER A 55 1.33 -7.79 -11.41
C SER A 55 1.04 -6.48 -10.68
N LEU A 56 1.53 -5.35 -11.21
CA LEU A 56 1.23 -4.04 -10.61
C LEU A 56 -0.28 -3.74 -10.62
N LYS A 57 -1.01 -4.21 -11.64
CA LYS A 57 -2.45 -4.03 -11.75
C LYS A 57 -3.20 -4.80 -10.66
N ASP A 58 -2.83 -6.05 -10.43
CA ASP A 58 -3.45 -6.87 -9.38
C ASP A 58 -3.09 -6.33 -7.99
N ALA A 59 -1.84 -5.90 -7.79
CA ALA A 59 -1.41 -5.28 -6.55
C ALA A 59 -2.18 -3.99 -6.25
N PHE A 60 -2.39 -3.14 -7.25
CA PHE A 60 -3.16 -1.90 -7.12
C PHE A 60 -4.61 -2.20 -6.70
N LEU A 61 -5.30 -3.08 -7.44
CA LEU A 61 -6.68 -3.45 -7.13
C LEU A 61 -6.82 -4.02 -5.72
N ARG A 62 -5.94 -4.96 -5.34
CA ARG A 62 -5.93 -5.55 -4.00
C ARG A 62 -5.69 -4.50 -2.91
N LEU A 63 -4.72 -3.60 -3.11
CA LEU A 63 -4.39 -2.58 -2.11
C LEU A 63 -5.52 -1.55 -1.96
N CYS A 64 -6.16 -1.13 -3.04
CA CYS A 64 -7.34 -0.26 -2.98
C CYS A 64 -8.48 -0.93 -2.20
N GLN A 65 -8.71 -2.22 -2.41
CA GLN A 65 -9.74 -2.96 -1.68
C GLN A 65 -9.37 -3.14 -0.20
N ASP A 66 -8.14 -3.56 0.10
CA ASP A 66 -7.68 -3.88 1.46
C ASP A 66 -7.56 -2.63 2.35
N GLU A 67 -7.06 -1.51 1.80
CA GLU A 67 -6.75 -0.32 2.59
C GLU A 67 -7.91 0.68 2.65
N VAL A 68 -8.71 0.81 1.57
CA VAL A 68 -9.77 1.83 1.48
C VAL A 68 -11.14 1.29 1.06
N GLY A 69 -11.26 -0.01 0.78
CA GLY A 69 -12.55 -0.66 0.45
C GLY A 69 -13.10 -0.29 -0.93
N LEU A 70 -12.24 0.12 -1.86
CA LEU A 70 -12.63 0.54 -3.22
C LEU A 70 -12.14 -0.46 -4.27
N GLU A 71 -13.02 -0.83 -5.19
CA GLU A 71 -12.68 -1.58 -6.40
C GLU A 71 -12.40 -0.60 -7.56
N VAL A 72 -11.15 -0.17 -7.67
CA VAL A 72 -10.66 0.71 -8.74
C VAL A 72 -9.50 0.05 -9.48
N ASN A 73 -9.41 0.31 -10.78
CA ASN A 73 -8.33 -0.21 -11.60
C ASN A 73 -7.18 0.79 -11.67
N ILE A 74 -5.98 0.30 -12.00
CA ILE A 74 -4.80 1.16 -12.13
C ILE A 74 -4.97 2.21 -13.24
N GLU A 75 -5.81 1.94 -14.24
CA GLU A 75 -6.15 2.89 -15.29
C GLU A 75 -7.02 4.07 -14.80
N ASP A 76 -7.63 3.97 -13.62
CA ASP A 76 -8.38 5.05 -12.98
C ASP A 76 -7.46 6.01 -12.20
N ALA A 77 -6.20 5.61 -11.97
CA ALA A 77 -5.19 6.46 -11.35
C ALA A 77 -4.54 7.39 -12.40
N VAL A 78 -4.31 8.65 -12.00
CA VAL A 78 -3.78 9.73 -12.85
C VAL A 78 -2.27 9.88 -12.69
#